data_AF-A0A941XU84-F1
#
_entry.id   AF-A0A941XU84-F1
#
_cell.length_a   1.000
_cell.length_b   1.000
_cell.length_c   1.000
_cell.angle_alpha   90.00
_cell.angle_beta   90.00
_cell.angle_gamma   90.00
#
_symmetry.space_group_name_H-M   'P 1'
#
loop_
_entity.id
_entity.type
_entity.pdbx_description
1 polymer ?
#
loop_
_entity_poly.entity_id
_entity_poly.type
_entity_poly.pdbx_seq_one_letter_code
_entity_poly.pdbx_strand_id
1 'polypeptide(L)'
;MNRDKKLQWFYNQIIELRNELFYFAYSILRSVPESEDAVSSAIIKAHTHIDSLRNRSALKPWLFRIVRNECYSMAKLRQRTVPIDEEMSYPHEAGTEYRVDVENALARLPQEQREAITLYYICDHSVNDIAEILEVPSGTVKSRLSRARAELKRLLGDEYYEI
;
A
#
# COMPACT_ATOMS: atom_id res chain seq x y z
N MET A 1 -6.59 17.02 24.44
CA MET A 1 -7.47 15.84 24.33
C MET A 1 -6.96 14.80 25.31
N ASN A 2 -7.79 14.25 26.21
CA ASN A 2 -7.34 13.15 27.07
C ASN A 2 -7.04 11.90 26.21
N ARG A 3 -6.22 10.98 26.72
CA ARG A 3 -5.73 9.81 25.97
C ARG A 3 -6.86 8.98 25.39
N ASP A 4 -7.95 8.80 26.15
CA ASP A 4 -9.12 8.03 25.70
C ASP A 4 -9.80 8.67 24.48
N LYS A 5 -10.04 9.98 24.47
CA LYS A 5 -10.60 10.66 23.29
C LYS A 5 -9.64 10.61 22.10
N LYS A 6 -8.32 10.59 22.33
CA LYS A 6 -7.31 10.43 21.28
C LYS A 6 -7.38 9.03 20.66
N LEU A 7 -7.51 8.00 21.48
CA LEU A 7 -7.66 6.62 21.05
C LEU A 7 -8.97 6.38 20.30
N GLN A 8 -10.09 6.92 20.80
CA GLN A 8 -11.38 6.83 20.11
C GLN A 8 -11.33 7.49 18.72
N TRP A 9 -10.77 8.70 18.63
CA TRP A 9 -10.53 9.33 17.34
C TRP A 9 -9.64 8.46 16.44
N PHE A 10 -8.53 7.94 16.97
CA PHE A 10 -7.61 7.08 16.22
C PHE A 10 -8.31 5.84 15.66
N TYR A 11 -9.09 5.12 16.46
CA TYR A 11 -9.81 3.93 15.99
C TYR A 11 -10.81 4.23 14.89
N ASN A 12 -11.53 5.35 14.97
CA ASN A 12 -12.41 5.77 13.88
C ASN A 12 -11.60 6.00 12.60
N GLN A 13 -10.40 6.59 12.69
CA GLN A 13 -9.55 6.76 11.50
C GLN A 13 -9.01 5.43 10.97
N ILE A 14 -8.71 4.45 11.82
CA ILE A 14 -8.29 3.11 11.38
C ILE A 14 -9.38 2.42 10.56
N ILE A 15 -10.64 2.54 10.98
CA ILE A 15 -11.78 1.96 10.25
C ILE A 15 -11.86 2.53 8.83
N GLU A 16 -11.78 3.86 8.69
CA GLU A 16 -11.81 4.53 7.38
C GLU A 16 -10.61 4.17 6.51
N LEU A 17 -9.42 4.05 7.10
CA LEU A 17 -8.18 3.84 6.36
C LEU A 17 -7.87 2.37 6.08
N ARG A 18 -8.59 1.40 6.67
CA ARG A 18 -8.22 -0.02 6.63
C ARG A 18 -7.97 -0.53 5.21
N ASN A 19 -8.84 -0.17 4.28
CA ASN A 19 -8.72 -0.61 2.88
C ASN A 19 -7.49 0.01 2.19
N GLU A 20 -7.22 1.30 2.42
CA GLU A 20 -6.04 1.96 1.85
C GLU A 20 -4.73 1.35 2.42
N LEU A 21 -4.69 1.07 3.72
CA LEU A 21 -3.56 0.40 4.37
C LEU A 21 -3.34 -1.00 3.81
N PHE A 22 -4.42 -1.74 3.58
CA PHE A 22 -4.38 -3.07 2.95
C PHE A 22 -3.85 -3.02 1.52
N TYR A 23 -4.39 -2.13 0.66
CA TYR A 23 -3.93 -2.02 -0.71
C TYR A 23 -2.46 -1.61 -0.80
N PHE A 24 -2.00 -0.74 0.10
CA PHE A 24 -0.60 -0.40 0.19
C PHE A 24 0.26 -1.60 0.65
N ALA A 25 -0.14 -2.32 1.69
CA ALA A 25 0.57 -3.53 2.11
C ALA A 25 0.64 -4.59 0.99
N TYR A 26 -0.47 -4.80 0.28
CA TYR A 26 -0.56 -5.72 -0.85
C TYR A 26 0.33 -5.31 -2.02
N SER A 27 0.50 -3.99 -2.25
CA SER A 27 1.45 -3.49 -3.24
C SER A 27 2.90 -3.89 -2.94
N ILE A 28 3.23 -4.18 -1.67
CA ILE A 28 4.56 -4.61 -1.25
C ILE A 28 4.66 -6.14 -1.22
N LEU A 29 3.74 -6.81 -0.52
CA LEU A 29 3.85 -8.23 -0.17
C LEU A 29 3.27 -9.19 -1.21
N ARG A 30 2.29 -8.73 -2.00
CA ARG A 30 1.56 -9.53 -3.00
C ARG A 30 0.92 -10.81 -2.46
N SER A 31 0.65 -10.86 -1.16
CA SER A 31 -0.04 -11.96 -0.47
C SER A 31 -1.14 -11.37 0.39
N VAL A 32 -2.38 -11.84 0.22
CA VAL A 32 -3.52 -11.35 1.00
C VAL A 32 -3.31 -11.62 2.49
N PRO A 33 -2.98 -12.86 2.93
CA PRO A 33 -2.73 -13.14 4.34
C PRO A 33 -1.60 -12.28 4.93
N GLU A 34 -0.44 -12.19 4.25
CA GLU A 34 0.68 -11.39 4.77
C GLU A 34 0.33 -9.90 4.85
N SER A 35 -0.49 -9.39 3.93
CA SER A 35 -0.92 -7.99 3.92
C SER A 35 -1.88 -7.69 5.07
N GLU A 36 -2.82 -8.58 5.37
CA GLU A 36 -3.71 -8.44 6.52
C GLU A 36 -2.94 -8.49 7.85
N ASP A 37 -1.97 -9.39 7.97
CA ASP A 37 -1.09 -9.50 9.13
C ASP A 37 -0.23 -8.25 9.31
N ALA A 38 0.34 -7.73 8.22
CA ALA A 38 1.15 -6.50 8.26
C ALA A 38 0.33 -5.29 8.74
N VAL A 39 -0.89 -5.13 8.23
CA VAL A 39 -1.80 -4.06 8.65
C VAL A 39 -2.19 -4.22 10.12
N SER A 40 -2.52 -5.44 10.55
CA SER A 40 -2.90 -5.72 11.95
C SER A 40 -1.75 -5.43 12.91
N SER A 41 -0.54 -5.91 12.60
CA SER A 41 0.68 -5.61 13.37
C SER A 41 0.96 -4.10 13.44
N ALA A 42 0.80 -3.41 12.31
CA ALA A 42 0.99 -1.96 12.24
C ALA A 42 -0.02 -1.20 13.11
N ILE A 43 -1.29 -1.61 13.14
CA ILE A 43 -2.32 -0.99 14.00
C ILE A 43 -1.99 -1.19 15.47
N ILE A 44 -1.53 -2.38 15.87
CA ILE A 44 -1.10 -2.66 17.26
C ILE A 44 0.10 -1.78 17.65
N LYS A 45 1.10 -1.66 16.77
CA LYS A 45 2.27 -0.79 16.98
C LYS A 45 1.88 0.69 17.01
N ALA A 46 0.97 1.11 16.14
CA ALA A 46 0.45 2.47 16.12
C ALA A 46 -0.32 2.79 17.41
N HIS A 47 -1.14 1.87 17.91
CA HIS A 47 -1.84 2.03 19.20
C HIS A 47 -0.85 2.28 20.35
N THR A 48 0.22 1.49 20.43
CA THR A 48 1.22 1.64 21.52
C THR A 48 2.04 2.93 21.41
N HIS A 49 2.22 3.45 20.19
CA HIS A 49 3.01 4.65 19.92
C HIS A 49 2.16 5.89 19.58
N ILE A 50 0.85 5.86 19.78
CA ILE A 50 -0.06 6.95 19.36
C ILE A 50 0.29 8.29 20.01
N ASP A 51 0.94 8.26 21.17
CA ASP A 51 1.41 9.45 21.89
C ASP A 51 2.54 10.18 21.15
N SER A 52 3.28 9.50 20.25
CA SER A 52 4.29 10.10 19.36
C SER A 52 3.70 10.85 18.16
N LEU A 53 2.40 10.68 17.87
CA LEU A 53 1.72 11.36 16.77
C LEU A 53 1.68 12.87 17.03
N ARG A 54 2.39 13.63 16.19
CA ARG A 54 2.57 15.09 16.32
C ARG A 54 1.25 15.85 16.29
N ASN A 55 0.40 15.56 15.31
CA ASN A 55 -0.89 16.20 15.11
C ASN A 55 -1.81 15.32 14.23
N ARG A 56 -3.06 15.73 14.05
CA ARG A 56 -4.04 14.95 13.28
C ARG A 56 -3.69 14.83 11.78
N SER A 57 -3.13 15.88 11.17
CA SER A 57 -2.77 15.85 9.74
C SER A 57 -1.61 14.91 9.44
N ALA A 58 -0.74 14.63 10.42
CA ALA A 58 0.35 13.69 10.27
C ALA A 58 -0.08 12.21 10.36
N LEU A 59 -1.35 11.92 10.67
CA LEU A 59 -1.80 10.55 10.92
C LEU A 59 -1.57 9.62 9.73
N LYS A 60 -2.05 10.00 8.55
CA LYS A 60 -1.92 9.19 7.32
C LYS A 60 -0.45 8.86 7.04
N PRO A 61 0.46 9.82 6.77
CA PRO A 61 1.85 9.48 6.46
C PRO A 61 2.57 8.72 7.57
N TRP A 62 2.30 9.04 8.84
CA TRP A 62 2.87 8.31 9.98
C TRP A 62 2.44 6.84 10.01
N LEU A 63 1.15 6.56 9.86
CA LEU A 63 0.60 5.20 9.91
C LEU A 63 1.06 4.37 8.71
N PHE A 64 1.06 4.93 7.50
CA PHE A 64 1.52 4.25 6.30
C PHE A 64 3.02 3.92 6.38
N ARG A 65 3.82 4.75 7.05
CA ARG A 65 5.23 4.42 7.32
C ARG A 65 5.38 3.23 8.26
N ILE A 66 4.51 3.09 9.27
CA ILE A 66 4.49 1.90 10.13
C ILE A 66 4.14 0.66 9.30
N VAL A 67 3.08 0.72 8.47
CA VAL A 67 2.71 -0.39 7.58
C VAL A 67 3.85 -0.77 6.65
N ARG A 68 4.52 0.20 6.03
CA ARG A 68 5.71 -0.05 5.20
C ARG A 68 6.75 -0.84 5.97
N ASN A 69 7.11 -0.38 7.16
CA ASN A 69 8.14 -1.04 7.98
C ASN A 69 7.76 -2.49 8.34
N GLU A 70 6.49 -2.76 8.65
CA GLU A 70 5.99 -4.13 8.86
C GLU A 70 6.15 -4.99 7.62
N CYS A 71 5.73 -4.48 6.45
CA CYS A 71 5.83 -5.21 5.19
C CYS A 71 7.28 -5.56 4.84
N TYR A 72 8.20 -4.60 4.94
CA TYR A 72 9.62 -4.86 4.68
C TYR A 72 10.26 -5.81 5.71
N SER A 73 9.82 -5.75 6.96
CA SER A 73 10.26 -6.71 8.00
C SER A 73 9.81 -8.13 7.66
N MET A 74 8.55 -8.32 7.27
CA MET A 74 8.00 -9.62 6.85
C MET A 74 8.69 -10.14 5.58
N ALA A 75 8.83 -9.31 4.55
CA ALA A 75 9.50 -9.69 3.30
C ALA A 75 10.96 -10.14 3.55
N LYS A 76 11.67 -9.46 4.46
CA LYS A 76 13.04 -9.84 4.85
C LYS A 76 13.10 -11.18 5.59
N LEU A 77 12.10 -11.49 6.43
CA LEU A 77 12.00 -12.79 7.09
C LEU A 77 11.70 -13.90 6.09
N ARG A 78 10.78 -13.66 5.15
CA ARG A 78 10.44 -14.61 4.08
C ARG A 78 11.65 -14.97 3.21
N GLN A 79 12.50 -14.00 2.85
CA GLN A 79 13.74 -14.28 2.10
C GLN A 79 14.72 -15.21 2.83
N ARG A 80 14.59 -15.37 4.16
CA ARG A 80 15.42 -16.26 4.97
C ARG A 80 14.85 -17.68 5.09
N THR A 81 13.61 -17.90 4.65
CA THR A 81 12.90 -19.18 4.67
C THR A 81 12.60 -19.63 3.24
N VAL A 82 12.91 -20.88 2.88
CA VAL A 82 12.67 -21.40 1.51
C VAL A 82 11.18 -21.25 1.15
N PRO A 83 10.82 -20.71 -0.03
CA PRO A 83 9.42 -20.53 -0.41
C PRO A 83 8.73 -21.89 -0.60
N ILE A 84 7.52 -22.03 -0.06
CA ILE A 84 6.54 -23.02 -0.52
C ILE A 84 5.78 -22.33 -1.65
N ASP A 85 5.75 -22.95 -2.83
CA ASP A 85 5.00 -22.45 -3.98
C ASP A 85 3.49 -22.51 -3.67
N GLU A 86 2.89 -21.36 -3.38
CA GLU A 86 1.45 -21.19 -3.38
C GLU A 86 1.04 -20.50 -4.68
N GLU A 87 0.50 -21.28 -5.62
CA GLU A 87 -0.28 -20.74 -6.74
C GLU A 87 -1.53 -20.04 -6.19
N MET A 88 -1.66 -18.75 -6.49
CA MET A 88 -2.82 -17.95 -6.11
C MET A 88 -3.99 -18.20 -7.07
N SER A 89 -5.16 -18.53 -6.51
CA SER A 89 -6.45 -18.49 -7.21
C SER A 89 -7.38 -17.52 -6.50
N TYR A 90 -7.93 -16.55 -7.24
CA TYR A 90 -8.94 -15.62 -6.75
C TYR A 90 -10.35 -16.07 -7.21
N PRO A 91 -11.38 -16.02 -6.34
CA PRO A 91 -12.75 -16.25 -6.74
C PRO A 91 -13.23 -15.18 -7.72
N HIS A 92 -13.72 -15.61 -8.88
CA HIS A 92 -14.19 -14.75 -9.97
C HIS A 92 -15.68 -14.41 -9.79
N GLU A 93 -16.02 -13.15 -9.55
CA GLU A 93 -17.40 -12.65 -9.66
C GLU A 93 -17.58 -11.86 -10.96
N ALA A 94 -18.66 -12.10 -11.71
CA ALA A 94 -18.87 -11.53 -13.04
C ALA A 94 -19.15 -10.02 -13.00
N GLY A 95 -18.12 -9.25 -13.37
CA GLY A 95 -18.07 -7.78 -13.48
C GLY A 95 -16.62 -7.28 -13.55
N THR A 96 -15.71 -8.19 -13.90
CA THR A 96 -14.35 -8.31 -13.37
C THR A 96 -13.27 -7.99 -14.39
N GLU A 97 -13.56 -7.99 -15.68
CA GLU A 97 -12.55 -7.95 -16.74
C GLU A 97 -11.62 -6.73 -16.58
N TYR A 98 -12.17 -5.51 -16.57
CA TYR A 98 -11.39 -4.28 -16.33
C TYR A 98 -10.68 -4.23 -14.97
N ARG A 99 -11.25 -4.81 -13.90
CA ARG A 99 -10.63 -4.79 -12.57
C ARG A 99 -9.46 -5.77 -12.52
N VAL A 100 -9.62 -6.94 -13.14
CA VAL A 100 -8.59 -7.96 -13.30
C VAL A 100 -7.45 -7.43 -14.15
N ASP A 101 -7.74 -6.68 -15.23
CA ASP A 101 -6.71 -6.08 -16.09
C ASP A 101 -5.86 -5.05 -15.34
N VAL A 102 -6.49 -4.20 -14.52
CA VAL A 102 -5.76 -3.22 -13.69
C VAL A 102 -4.93 -3.89 -12.61
N GLU A 103 -5.47 -4.88 -11.90
CA GLU A 103 -4.72 -5.63 -10.87
C GLU A 103 -3.52 -6.38 -11.47
N ASN A 104 -3.72 -7.04 -12.62
CA ASN A 104 -2.64 -7.70 -13.37
C ASN A 104 -1.60 -6.70 -13.86
N ALA A 105 -2.01 -5.55 -14.40
CA ALA A 105 -1.09 -4.52 -14.85
C ALA A 105 -0.26 -3.95 -13.70
N LEU A 106 -0.88 -3.69 -12.54
CA LEU A 106 -0.16 -3.27 -11.33
C LEU A 106 0.84 -4.34 -10.86
N ALA A 107 0.46 -5.62 -10.89
CA ALA A 107 1.33 -6.73 -10.50
C ALA A 107 2.59 -6.85 -11.38
N ARG A 108 2.54 -6.40 -12.64
CA ARG A 108 3.68 -6.38 -13.58
C ARG A 108 4.63 -5.21 -13.36
N LEU A 109 4.23 -4.17 -12.62
CA LEU A 109 5.11 -3.06 -12.32
C LEU A 109 6.26 -3.48 -11.39
N PRO A 110 7.45 -2.87 -11.52
CA PRO A 110 8.47 -2.92 -10.48
C PRO A 110 7.89 -2.45 -9.14
N GLN A 111 8.26 -3.11 -8.04
CA GLN A 111 7.67 -2.87 -6.72
C GLN A 111 7.65 -1.38 -6.35
N GLU A 112 8.76 -0.68 -6.50
CA GLU A 112 8.85 0.75 -6.17
C GLU A 112 7.87 1.64 -6.95
N GLN A 113 7.53 1.25 -8.18
CA GLN A 113 6.58 1.97 -9.04
C GLN A 113 5.14 1.65 -8.61
N ARG A 114 4.87 0.39 -8.29
CA ARG A 114 3.58 -0.06 -7.76
C ARG A 114 3.26 0.60 -6.42
N GLU A 115 4.21 0.64 -5.49
CA GLU A 115 4.04 1.35 -4.21
C GLU A 115 3.68 2.81 -4.42
N ALA A 116 4.42 3.52 -5.30
CA ALA A 116 4.17 4.93 -5.58
C ALA A 116 2.79 5.16 -6.22
N ILE A 117 2.39 4.34 -7.20
CA ILE A 117 1.10 4.50 -7.90
C ILE A 117 -0.08 4.19 -6.96
N THR A 118 0.04 3.16 -6.11
CA THR A 118 -0.96 2.81 -5.10
C THR A 118 -1.12 3.95 -4.09
N LEU A 119 -0.02 4.45 -3.51
CA LEU A 119 -0.11 5.55 -2.55
C LEU A 119 -0.73 6.82 -3.16
N TYR A 120 -0.45 7.10 -4.43
CA TYR A 120 -0.97 8.31 -5.08
C TYR A 120 -2.42 8.19 -5.52
N TYR A 121 -2.80 7.13 -6.24
CA TYR A 121 -4.12 7.02 -6.85
C TYR A 121 -5.15 6.28 -5.99
N ILE A 122 -4.70 5.36 -5.13
CA ILE A 122 -5.61 4.55 -4.29
C ILE A 122 -5.72 5.13 -2.89
N CYS A 123 -4.62 5.62 -2.33
CA CYS A 123 -4.56 6.13 -0.95
C CYS A 123 -4.60 7.67 -0.87
N ASP A 124 -4.69 8.35 -2.01
CA ASP A 124 -4.82 9.81 -2.13
C ASP A 124 -3.72 10.60 -1.37
N HIS A 125 -2.48 10.13 -1.41
CA HIS A 125 -1.35 10.82 -0.81
C HIS A 125 -0.71 11.85 -1.75
N SER A 126 -0.31 12.98 -1.17
CA SER A 126 0.50 13.96 -1.89
C SER A 126 1.90 13.41 -2.17
N VAL A 127 2.59 13.95 -3.18
CA VAL A 127 3.98 13.57 -3.51
C VAL A 127 4.92 13.73 -2.29
N ASN A 128 4.66 14.70 -1.42
CA ASN A 128 5.45 14.93 -0.22
C ASN A 128 5.19 13.87 0.85
N ASP A 129 3.93 13.48 1.06
CA ASP A 129 3.58 12.40 1.98
C ASP A 129 4.19 11.08 1.50
N ILE A 130 4.11 10.79 0.20
CA ILE A 130 4.71 9.60 -0.39
C ILE A 130 6.23 9.59 -0.19
N ALA A 131 6.89 10.73 -0.34
CA ALA A 131 8.32 10.86 -0.09
C ALA A 131 8.68 10.53 1.38
N GLU A 132 7.86 10.99 2.32
CA GLU A 132 8.02 10.68 3.75
C GLU A 132 7.74 9.21 4.08
N ILE A 133 6.68 8.63 3.50
CA ILE A 133 6.28 7.23 3.70
C ILE A 133 7.35 6.29 3.16
N LEU A 134 7.78 6.51 1.91
CA LEU A 134 8.73 5.64 1.20
C LEU A 134 10.20 5.93 1.56
N GLU A 135 10.46 7.00 2.32
CA GLU A 135 11.80 7.45 2.72
C GLU A 135 12.71 7.75 1.52
N VAL A 136 12.18 8.44 0.52
CA VAL A 136 12.91 8.82 -0.71
C VAL A 136 12.68 10.29 -1.06
N PRO A 137 13.55 10.93 -1.86
CA PRO A 137 13.31 12.29 -2.33
C PRO A 137 12.01 12.42 -3.14
N SER A 138 11.33 13.57 -3.05
CA SER A 138 10.13 13.86 -3.85
C SER A 138 10.37 13.77 -5.37
N GLY A 139 11.58 14.07 -5.84
CA GLY A 139 11.99 13.86 -7.23
C GLY A 139 11.95 12.39 -7.64
N THR A 140 12.32 11.48 -6.73
CA THR A 140 12.24 10.02 -6.93
C THR A 140 10.80 9.55 -6.97
N VAL A 141 9.93 10.10 -6.14
CA VAL A 141 8.48 9.82 -6.19
C VAL A 141 7.91 10.20 -7.57
N LYS A 142 8.21 11.43 -8.04
CA LYS A 142 7.74 11.91 -9.35
C LYS A 142 8.23 11.02 -10.50
N SER A 143 9.49 10.60 -10.48
CA SER A 143 10.03 9.73 -11.52
C SER A 143 9.43 8.32 -11.48
N ARG A 144 9.23 7.73 -10.28
CA ARG A 144 8.51 6.46 -10.10
C ARG A 144 7.08 6.53 -10.65
N LEU A 145 6.32 7.58 -10.28
CA LEU A 145 4.96 7.81 -10.79
C LEU A 145 4.93 7.98 -12.31
N SER A 146 5.88 8.72 -12.87
CA SER A 146 5.97 8.92 -14.32
C SER A 146 6.21 7.61 -15.07
N ARG A 147 7.16 6.78 -14.59
CA ARG A 147 7.47 5.48 -15.19
C ARG A 147 6.32 4.49 -15.02
N ALA A 148 5.71 4.44 -13.84
CA ALA A 148 4.53 3.63 -13.56
C ALA A 148 3.39 3.93 -14.56
N ARG A 149 3.06 5.22 -14.75
CA ARG A 149 2.02 5.63 -15.72
C ARG A 149 2.37 5.25 -17.16
N ALA A 150 3.62 5.41 -17.57
CA ALA A 150 4.05 5.04 -18.90
C ALA A 150 3.90 3.52 -19.14
N GLU A 151 4.30 2.71 -18.16
CA GLU A 151 4.18 1.26 -18.25
C GLU A 151 2.73 0.80 -18.19
N LEU A 152 1.91 1.36 -17.28
CA LEU A 152 0.47 1.06 -17.24
C LEU A 152 -0.23 1.45 -18.54
N LYS A 153 0.15 2.59 -19.14
CA LYS A 153 -0.38 2.98 -20.46
C LYS A 153 -0.05 1.96 -21.54
N ARG A 154 1.15 1.37 -21.51
CA ARG A 154 1.54 0.32 -22.45
C ARG A 154 0.75 -0.97 -22.20
N LEU A 155 0.72 -1.41 -20.94
CA LEU A 155 0.05 -2.65 -20.53
C LEU A 155 -1.46 -2.64 -20.79
N LEU A 156 -2.12 -1.52 -20.50
CA LEU A 156 -3.56 -1.38 -20.68
C LEU A 156 -3.90 -0.87 -22.08
N GLY A 157 -3.09 0.01 -22.66
CA GLY A 157 -3.38 0.63 -23.96
C GLY A 157 -3.19 -0.29 -25.17
N ASP A 158 -2.32 -1.30 -25.08
CA ASP A 158 -2.14 -2.30 -26.13
C ASP A 158 -3.37 -3.24 -26.24
N GLU A 159 -4.16 -3.41 -25.17
CA GLU A 159 -5.37 -4.25 -25.15
C GLU A 159 -6.64 -3.52 -25.67
N TYR A 160 -6.63 -2.17 -25.74
CA TYR A 160 -7.82 -1.39 -26.15
C TYR A 160 -7.76 -0.84 -27.59
N TYR A 161 -6.73 -1.16 -28.38
CA TYR A 161 -6.57 -0.71 -29.78
C TYR A 161 -6.60 -1.85 -30.83
N GLU A 162 -6.96 -3.07 -30.45
CA GLU A 162 -7.34 -4.12 -31.40
C GLU A 162 -8.88 -4.21 -31.52
N ILE A 163 -9.50 -3.22 -32.17
CA ILE A 163 -10.86 -3.31 -32.73
C ILE A 163 -10.88 -2.68 -34.12
#